data_AF-A0AA87FH65-F1
#
_entry.id   AF-A0AA87FH65-F1
#
_cell.length_a   1.000
_cell.length_b   1.000
_cell.length_c   1.000
_cell.angle_alpha   90.00
_cell.angle_beta   90.00
_cell.angle_gamma   90.00
#
_symmetry.space_group_name_H-M   'P 1'
#
loop_
_entity.id
_entity.type
_entity.pdbx_description
1 polymer ?
#
loop_
_entity_poly.entity_id
_entity_poly.type
_entity_poly.pdbx_seq_one_letter_code
_entity_poly.pdbx_strand_id
1 'polypeptide(L)'
;MEYSITALAKISGVSSRTLRYYDQIGLLKPQRINSAGYRIYGGQQVDRLQQILYFKSFGLPLEEIRHLLDDPEQDVQTLLVAHYNRLSQERAALDRLLTTLAQTINYYEGEQTMSDKEKFTYFKQQKLAANEETYGEEIRAAYGEEVVEQSNQKWQNMSFETYQELEQTENELIQTLKQVVQEPFDVTSSLAKTAFQLHKKWLQLAAPFYSADYHRSLGEMYIHDARFTDYYDQKAGQGAASCLQAVIAHYAD
;
A
#
# COMPACT_ATOMS: atom_id res chain seq x y z
N MET A 1 -24.82 36.53 -34.18
CA MET A 1 -25.52 35.48 -34.95
C MET A 1 -26.48 34.76 -34.01
N GLU A 2 -27.65 34.32 -34.47
CA GLU A 2 -28.67 33.68 -33.63
C GLU A 2 -28.93 32.25 -34.09
N TYR A 3 -29.18 31.36 -33.13
CA TYR A 3 -29.36 29.93 -33.37
C TYR A 3 -30.70 29.45 -32.80
N SER A 4 -31.41 28.65 -33.58
CA SER A 4 -32.48 27.80 -33.05
C SER A 4 -31.87 26.68 -32.20
N ILE A 5 -32.68 26.05 -31.34
CA ILE A 5 -32.21 24.92 -30.53
C ILE A 5 -31.60 23.78 -31.38
N THR A 6 -32.17 23.50 -32.55
CA THR A 6 -31.68 22.45 -33.45
C THR A 6 -30.37 22.85 -34.10
N ALA A 7 -30.21 24.12 -34.49
CA ALA A 7 -28.97 24.62 -35.04
C ALA A 7 -27.85 24.61 -33.99
N LEU A 8 -28.14 25.09 -32.76
CA LEU A 8 -27.20 25.09 -31.65
C LEU A 8 -26.79 23.66 -31.26
N ALA A 9 -27.74 22.73 -31.19
CA ALA A 9 -27.47 21.32 -30.94
C ALA A 9 -26.50 20.73 -31.98
N LYS A 10 -26.74 21.03 -33.27
CA LYS A 10 -25.92 20.53 -34.36
C LYS A 10 -24.47 21.03 -34.29
N ILE A 11 -24.25 22.32 -34.00
CA ILE A 11 -22.89 22.88 -33.96
C ILE A 11 -22.14 22.55 -32.67
N SER A 12 -22.84 22.37 -31.56
CA SER A 12 -22.22 22.07 -30.25
C SER A 12 -22.04 20.58 -30.00
N GLY A 13 -22.65 19.71 -30.80
CA GLY A 13 -22.67 18.26 -30.55
C GLY A 13 -23.56 17.84 -29.38
N VAL A 14 -24.27 18.79 -28.75
CA VAL A 14 -25.17 18.55 -27.62
C VAL A 14 -26.58 18.28 -28.13
N SER A 15 -27.29 17.30 -27.54
CA SER A 15 -28.66 17.03 -27.96
C SER A 15 -29.61 18.20 -27.65
N SER A 16 -30.62 18.42 -28.49
CA SER A 16 -31.68 19.39 -28.19
C SER A 16 -32.41 19.11 -26.87
N ARG A 17 -32.43 17.83 -26.43
CA ARG A 17 -32.96 17.44 -25.11
C ARG A 17 -32.09 17.99 -23.99
N THR A 18 -30.77 17.89 -24.10
CA THR A 18 -29.82 18.42 -23.12
C THR A 18 -29.90 19.95 -23.05
N LEU A 19 -30.02 20.65 -24.17
CA LEU A 19 -30.20 22.11 -24.17
C LEU A 19 -31.50 22.54 -23.47
N ARG A 20 -32.60 21.81 -23.67
CA ARG A 20 -33.86 22.03 -22.92
C ARG A 20 -33.69 21.77 -21.44
N TYR A 21 -32.92 20.75 -21.07
CA TYR A 21 -32.65 20.44 -19.68
C TYR A 21 -31.78 21.52 -19.02
N TYR A 22 -30.77 22.04 -19.72
CA TYR A 22 -29.95 23.15 -19.23
C TYR A 22 -30.76 24.43 -19.00
N ASP A 23 -31.72 24.72 -19.88
CA ASP A 23 -32.71 25.79 -19.66
C ASP A 23 -33.55 25.51 -18.41
N GLN A 24 -34.08 24.30 -18.26
CA GLN A 24 -34.91 23.89 -17.13
C GLN A 24 -34.20 24.06 -15.76
N ILE A 25 -32.92 23.70 -15.67
CA ILE A 25 -32.14 23.84 -14.43
C ILE A 25 -31.50 25.24 -14.26
N GLY A 26 -31.75 26.14 -15.22
CA GLY A 26 -31.24 27.51 -15.22
C GLY A 26 -29.77 27.65 -15.62
N LEU A 27 -29.12 26.58 -16.05
CA LEU A 27 -27.70 26.57 -16.43
C LEU A 27 -27.44 27.31 -17.75
N LEU A 28 -28.34 27.16 -18.74
CA LEU A 28 -28.26 27.87 -20.02
C LEU A 28 -29.65 28.32 -20.48
N LYS A 29 -29.99 29.58 -20.23
CA LYS A 29 -31.27 30.16 -20.67
C LYS A 29 -31.16 30.67 -22.11
N PRO A 30 -32.20 30.50 -22.95
CA PRO A 30 -32.24 31.11 -24.27
C PRO A 30 -32.23 32.64 -24.16
N GLN A 31 -31.72 33.31 -25.18
CA GLN A 31 -31.77 34.78 -25.25
C GLN A 31 -33.21 35.27 -25.26
N ARG A 32 -34.08 34.55 -25.99
CA ARG A 32 -35.53 34.80 -26.01
C ARG A 32 -36.29 33.57 -26.48
N ILE A 33 -37.59 33.59 -26.22
CA ILE A 33 -38.57 32.72 -26.86
C ILE A 33 -39.33 33.57 -27.87
N ASN A 34 -39.37 33.15 -29.14
CA ASN A 34 -40.06 33.92 -30.18
C ASN A 34 -41.59 33.75 -30.08
N SER A 35 -42.34 34.51 -30.89
CA SER A 35 -43.82 34.49 -30.91
C SER A 35 -44.44 33.12 -31.21
N ALA A 36 -43.70 32.22 -31.86
CA ALA A 36 -44.11 30.84 -32.15
C ALA A 36 -43.67 29.83 -31.07
N GLY A 37 -43.09 30.29 -29.95
CA GLY A 37 -42.67 29.43 -28.83
C GLY A 37 -41.30 28.78 -29.00
N TYR A 38 -40.53 29.13 -30.04
CA TYR A 38 -39.20 28.58 -30.25
C TYR A 38 -38.13 29.34 -29.46
N ARG A 39 -37.21 28.58 -28.85
CA ARG A 39 -36.03 29.09 -28.14
C ARG A 39 -34.96 29.57 -29.12
N ILE A 40 -34.49 30.79 -28.91
CA ILE A 40 -33.44 31.43 -29.70
C ILE A 40 -32.24 31.73 -28.81
N TYR A 41 -31.04 31.36 -29.28
CA TYR A 41 -29.77 31.53 -28.58
C TYR A 41 -28.88 32.50 -29.34
N GLY A 42 -28.31 33.49 -28.65
CA GLY A 42 -27.36 34.44 -29.23
C GLY A 42 -25.91 34.07 -28.93
N GLY A 43 -24.99 34.98 -29.26
CA GLY A 43 -23.55 34.79 -29.03
C GLY A 43 -23.21 34.49 -27.57
N GLN A 44 -23.76 35.25 -26.61
CA GLN A 44 -23.52 35.02 -25.18
C GLN A 44 -23.95 33.62 -24.71
N GLN A 45 -25.03 33.07 -25.27
CA GLN A 45 -25.46 31.71 -24.94
C GLN A 45 -24.54 30.66 -25.57
N VAL A 46 -23.96 30.94 -26.73
CA VAL A 46 -22.94 30.08 -27.34
C VAL A 46 -21.66 30.08 -26.48
N ASP A 47 -21.20 31.25 -26.06
CA ASP A 47 -20.00 31.39 -25.21
C ASP A 47 -20.21 30.69 -23.86
N ARG A 48 -21.37 30.88 -23.24
CA ARG A 48 -21.74 30.19 -22.01
C ARG A 48 -21.85 28.68 -22.20
N LEU A 49 -22.43 28.21 -23.31
CA LEU A 49 -22.47 26.79 -23.64
C LEU A 49 -21.05 26.21 -23.80
N GLN A 50 -20.13 26.95 -24.42
CA GLN A 50 -18.73 26.54 -24.54
C GLN A 50 -18.09 26.37 -23.16
N GLN A 51 -18.29 27.32 -22.25
CA GLN A 51 -17.79 27.22 -20.87
C GLN A 51 -18.41 26.03 -20.12
N ILE A 52 -19.72 25.81 -20.25
CA ILE A 52 -20.40 24.64 -19.67
C ILE A 52 -19.76 23.34 -20.15
N LEU A 53 -19.52 23.21 -21.46
CA LEU A 53 -18.90 22.02 -22.04
C LEU A 53 -17.45 21.84 -21.60
N TYR A 54 -16.70 22.92 -21.47
CA TYR A 54 -15.34 22.90 -20.95
C TYR A 54 -15.30 22.36 -19.52
N PHE A 55 -16.07 22.92 -18.59
CA PHE A 55 -16.11 22.42 -17.22
C PHE A 55 -16.71 21.02 -17.10
N LYS A 56 -17.68 20.69 -17.97
CA LYS A 56 -18.24 19.35 -18.03
C LYS A 56 -17.20 18.31 -18.45
N SER A 57 -16.21 18.69 -19.26
CA SER A 57 -15.10 17.80 -19.65
C SER A 57 -14.22 17.38 -18.47
N PHE A 58 -14.18 18.19 -17.39
CA PHE A 58 -13.51 17.83 -16.13
C PHE A 58 -14.36 16.96 -15.19
N GLY A 59 -15.55 16.53 -15.63
CA GLY A 59 -16.46 15.73 -14.82
C GLY A 59 -17.17 16.51 -13.72
N LEU A 60 -17.13 17.85 -13.73
CA LEU A 60 -17.85 18.67 -12.75
C LEU A 60 -19.37 18.41 -12.84
N PRO A 61 -20.09 18.37 -11.70
CA PRO A 61 -21.54 18.29 -11.69
C PRO A 61 -22.14 19.61 -12.19
N LEU A 62 -23.32 19.52 -12.83
CA LEU A 62 -23.95 20.68 -13.49
C LEU A 62 -24.28 21.81 -12.51
N GLU A 63 -24.52 21.48 -11.24
CA GLU A 63 -24.77 22.44 -10.18
C GLU A 63 -23.51 23.28 -9.87
N GLU A 64 -22.35 22.65 -9.70
CA GLU A 64 -21.07 23.36 -9.50
C GLU A 64 -20.72 24.22 -10.72
N ILE A 65 -20.95 23.71 -11.94
CA ILE A 65 -20.75 24.50 -13.16
C ILE A 65 -21.65 25.73 -13.17
N ARG A 66 -22.91 25.60 -12.72
CA ARG A 66 -23.82 26.74 -12.62
C ARG A 66 -23.28 27.78 -11.64
N HIS A 67 -22.87 27.37 -10.44
CA HIS A 67 -22.31 28.27 -9.44
C HIS A 67 -21.08 29.03 -9.98
N LEU A 68 -20.16 28.32 -10.63
CA LEU A 68 -18.93 28.88 -11.19
C LEU A 68 -19.21 29.90 -12.31
N LEU A 69 -20.28 29.71 -13.09
CA LEU A 69 -20.66 30.62 -14.19
C LEU A 69 -21.61 31.74 -13.78
N ASP A 70 -22.22 31.67 -12.60
CA ASP A 70 -23.17 32.66 -12.09
C ASP A 70 -22.53 33.63 -11.09
N ASP A 71 -21.40 33.26 -10.46
CA ASP A 71 -20.69 34.09 -9.49
C ASP A 71 -19.32 34.55 -10.04
N PRO A 72 -19.21 35.82 -10.49
CA PRO A 72 -17.95 36.38 -11.00
C PRO A 72 -16.93 36.70 -9.89
N GLU A 73 -17.30 36.67 -8.62
CA GLU A 73 -16.40 36.91 -7.49
C GLU A 73 -15.82 35.61 -6.90
N GLN A 74 -16.39 34.46 -7.25
CA GLN A 74 -15.81 33.18 -6.86
C GLN A 74 -14.45 32.94 -7.51
N ASP A 75 -13.47 32.58 -6.69
CA ASP A 75 -12.17 32.16 -7.17
C ASP A 75 -12.30 30.78 -7.85
N VAL A 76 -12.55 30.82 -9.16
CA VAL A 76 -12.58 29.67 -10.07
C VAL A 76 -11.35 28.78 -9.87
N GLN A 77 -10.19 29.37 -9.58
CA GLN A 77 -8.96 28.63 -9.32
C GLN A 77 -9.09 27.78 -8.05
N THR A 78 -9.64 28.34 -6.97
CA THR A 78 -9.87 27.60 -5.71
C THR A 78 -10.81 26.41 -5.90
N LEU A 79 -11.93 26.58 -6.63
CA LEU A 79 -12.85 25.47 -6.93
C LEU A 79 -12.20 24.37 -7.77
N LEU A 80 -11.45 24.75 -8.81
CA LEU A 80 -10.75 23.78 -9.66
C LEU A 80 -9.66 23.02 -8.89
N VAL A 81 -8.93 23.68 -8.00
CA VAL A 81 -7.94 23.05 -7.12
C VAL A 81 -8.62 22.05 -6.17
N ALA A 82 -9.76 22.43 -5.56
CA ALA A 82 -10.51 21.53 -4.69
C ALA A 82 -11.00 20.28 -5.45
N HIS A 83 -11.56 20.46 -6.65
CA HIS A 83 -12.01 19.35 -7.50
C HIS A 83 -10.85 18.46 -7.97
N TYR A 84 -9.72 19.05 -8.36
CA TYR A 84 -8.49 18.32 -8.71
C TYR A 84 -8.00 17.45 -7.55
N ASN A 85 -7.98 18.00 -6.32
CA ASN A 85 -7.57 17.26 -5.13
C ASN A 85 -8.51 16.09 -4.84
N ARG A 86 -9.83 16.28 -4.99
CA ARG A 86 -10.83 15.21 -4.84
C ARG A 86 -10.59 14.08 -5.85
N LEU A 87 -10.44 14.41 -7.13
CA LEU A 87 -10.15 13.41 -8.18
C LEU A 87 -8.82 12.68 -7.93
N SER A 88 -7.81 13.38 -7.43
CA SER A 88 -6.51 12.78 -7.08
C SER A 88 -6.62 11.80 -5.92
N GLN A 89 -7.46 12.10 -4.92
CA GLN A 89 -7.76 11.20 -3.81
C GLN A 89 -8.55 9.96 -4.27
N GLU A 90 -9.54 10.16 -5.15
CA GLU A 90 -10.31 9.06 -5.77
C GLU A 90 -9.40 8.12 -6.57
N ARG A 91 -8.47 8.69 -7.37
CA ARG A 91 -7.44 7.90 -8.08
C ARG A 91 -6.62 7.07 -7.10
N ALA A 92 -6.08 7.70 -6.05
CA ALA A 92 -5.27 6.99 -5.06
C ALA A 92 -6.07 5.89 -4.30
N ALA A 93 -7.37 6.06 -4.12
CA ALA A 93 -8.23 5.01 -3.56
C ALA A 93 -8.43 3.86 -4.56
N LEU A 94 -8.68 4.16 -5.84
CA LEU A 94 -8.79 3.16 -6.91
C LEU A 94 -7.49 2.39 -7.10
N ASP A 95 -6.34 3.05 -7.09
CA ASP A 95 -5.03 2.41 -7.23
C ASP A 95 -4.77 1.39 -6.10
N ARG A 96 -5.14 1.74 -4.86
CA ARG A 96 -5.08 0.82 -3.71
C ARG A 96 -5.99 -0.38 -3.92
N LEU A 97 -7.22 -0.16 -4.37
CA LEU A 97 -8.18 -1.23 -4.62
C LEU A 97 -7.73 -2.15 -5.77
N LEU A 98 -7.18 -1.58 -6.85
CA LEU A 98 -6.59 -2.34 -7.96
C LEU A 98 -5.39 -3.18 -7.49
N THR A 99 -4.56 -2.64 -6.61
CA THR A 99 -3.43 -3.38 -6.01
C THR A 99 -3.94 -4.58 -5.20
N THR A 100 -4.94 -4.37 -4.34
CA THR A 100 -5.55 -5.47 -3.55
C THR A 100 -6.21 -6.52 -4.45
N LEU A 101 -6.93 -6.10 -5.49
CA LEU A 101 -7.54 -7.01 -6.47
C LEU A 101 -6.47 -7.81 -7.22
N ALA A 102 -5.39 -7.18 -7.68
CA ALA A 102 -4.30 -7.87 -8.35
C ALA A 102 -3.65 -8.93 -7.44
N GLN A 103 -3.42 -8.59 -6.17
CA GLN A 103 -2.92 -9.55 -5.16
C GLN A 103 -3.89 -10.72 -4.96
N THR A 104 -5.20 -10.44 -4.93
CA THR A 104 -6.24 -11.46 -4.76
C THR A 104 -6.39 -12.34 -6.00
N ILE A 105 -6.32 -11.76 -7.20
CA ILE A 105 -6.31 -12.52 -8.46
C ILE A 105 -5.07 -13.42 -8.51
N ASN A 106 -3.89 -12.89 -8.22
CA ASN A 106 -2.65 -13.69 -8.17
C ASN A 106 -2.73 -14.80 -7.13
N TYR A 107 -3.37 -14.54 -5.97
CA TYR A 107 -3.63 -15.56 -4.97
C TYR A 107 -4.50 -16.69 -5.52
N TYR A 108 -5.63 -16.38 -6.16
CA TYR A 108 -6.55 -17.39 -6.70
C TYR A 108 -6.04 -18.09 -7.97
N GLU A 109 -5.37 -17.37 -8.88
CA GLU A 109 -4.72 -17.96 -10.06
C GLU A 109 -3.55 -18.87 -9.65
N GLY A 110 -2.76 -18.42 -8.67
CA GLY A 110 -1.73 -19.24 -8.04
C GLY A 110 -2.32 -20.48 -7.37
N GLU A 111 -3.43 -20.34 -6.62
CA GLU A 111 -4.14 -21.47 -6.00
C GLU A 111 -4.60 -22.54 -7.01
N GLN A 112 -5.04 -22.13 -8.20
CA GLN A 112 -5.67 -23.01 -9.18
C GLN A 112 -4.73 -23.58 -10.25
N THR A 113 -3.58 -22.96 -10.53
CA THR A 113 -2.71 -23.38 -11.65
C THR A 113 -1.27 -23.70 -11.27
N MET A 114 -0.78 -23.24 -10.11
CA MET A 114 0.59 -23.48 -9.67
C MET A 114 0.66 -24.75 -8.82
N SER A 115 1.70 -25.56 -9.06
CA SER A 115 2.08 -26.61 -8.12
C SER A 115 2.48 -25.98 -6.77
N ASP A 116 2.37 -26.72 -5.67
CA ASP A 116 2.71 -26.22 -4.33
C ASP A 116 4.16 -25.69 -4.26
N LYS A 117 5.06 -26.23 -5.09
CA LYS A 117 6.44 -25.78 -5.24
C LYS A 117 6.54 -24.38 -5.88
N GLU A 118 5.70 -24.08 -6.85
CA GLU A 118 5.66 -22.77 -7.54
C GLU A 118 5.03 -21.70 -6.64
N LYS A 119 3.95 -22.04 -5.91
CA LYS A 119 3.36 -21.17 -4.88
C LYS A 119 4.40 -20.76 -3.83
N PHE A 120 5.14 -21.75 -3.33
CA PHE A 120 6.19 -21.53 -2.35
C PHE A 120 7.35 -20.69 -2.91
N THR A 121 7.73 -20.90 -4.17
CA THR A 121 8.78 -20.11 -4.83
C THR A 121 8.37 -18.64 -4.97
N TYR A 122 7.14 -18.37 -5.39
CA TYR A 122 6.61 -17.01 -5.51
C TYR A 122 6.51 -16.29 -4.15
N PHE A 123 6.06 -17.00 -3.11
CA PHE A 123 6.04 -16.46 -1.75
C PHE A 123 7.44 -16.04 -1.26
N LYS A 124 8.46 -16.89 -1.49
CA LYS A 124 9.85 -16.57 -1.12
C LYS A 124 10.37 -15.33 -1.86
N GLN A 125 10.04 -15.18 -3.14
CA GLN A 125 10.42 -14.01 -3.94
C GLN A 125 9.79 -12.72 -3.39
N GLN A 126 8.51 -12.74 -3.02
CA GLN A 126 7.87 -11.57 -2.41
C GLN A 126 8.48 -11.20 -1.04
N LYS A 127 8.72 -12.20 -0.17
CA LYS A 127 9.37 -11.96 1.12
C LYS A 127 10.77 -11.37 0.97
N LEU A 128 11.54 -11.88 0.01
CA LEU A 128 12.87 -11.37 -0.29
C LEU A 128 12.80 -9.93 -0.81
N ALA A 129 11.93 -9.63 -1.77
CA ALA A 129 11.77 -8.29 -2.33
C ALA A 129 11.38 -7.26 -1.26
N ALA A 130 10.43 -7.60 -0.39
CA ALA A 130 10.02 -6.73 0.72
C ALA A 130 11.16 -6.50 1.73
N ASN A 131 11.96 -7.53 2.01
CA ASN A 131 13.14 -7.40 2.87
C ASN A 131 14.21 -6.50 2.24
N GLU A 132 14.47 -6.67 0.95
CA GLU A 132 15.45 -5.88 0.20
C GLU A 132 15.08 -4.40 0.14
N GLU A 133 13.79 -4.11 -0.08
CA GLU A 133 13.25 -2.74 -0.08
C GLU A 133 13.36 -2.07 1.29
N THR A 134 13.15 -2.82 2.37
CA THR A 134 13.09 -2.26 3.73
C THR A 134 14.47 -2.18 4.38
N TYR A 135 15.34 -3.16 4.16
CA TYR A 135 16.59 -3.35 4.92
C TYR A 135 17.84 -3.53 4.04
N GLY A 136 17.72 -3.66 2.72
CA GLY A 136 18.82 -4.08 1.85
C GLY A 136 20.05 -3.18 1.93
N GLU A 137 19.87 -1.85 1.87
CA GLU A 137 20.98 -0.89 1.96
C GLU A 137 21.70 -0.95 3.32
N GLU A 138 20.94 -1.05 4.41
CA GLU A 138 21.45 -1.10 5.77
C GLU A 138 22.26 -2.38 6.03
N ILE A 139 21.72 -3.54 5.64
CA ILE A 139 22.38 -4.82 5.85
C ILE A 139 23.66 -4.91 5.02
N ARG A 140 23.66 -4.40 3.77
CA ARG A 140 24.86 -4.36 2.92
C ARG A 140 25.93 -3.43 3.49
N ALA A 141 25.56 -2.33 4.13
CA ALA A 141 26.52 -1.46 4.82
C ALA A 141 27.14 -2.12 6.07
N ALA A 142 26.38 -2.92 6.81
CA ALA A 142 26.83 -3.57 8.04
C ALA A 142 27.61 -4.87 7.81
N TYR A 143 27.19 -5.70 6.85
CA TYR A 143 27.70 -7.06 6.66
C TYR A 143 28.36 -7.29 5.29
N GLY A 144 28.27 -6.32 4.37
CA GLY A 144 28.85 -6.39 3.04
C GLY A 144 27.96 -7.10 2.00
N GLU A 145 28.17 -6.75 0.74
CA GLU A 145 27.41 -7.25 -0.42
C GLU A 145 27.41 -8.79 -0.49
N GLU A 146 28.57 -9.41 -0.29
CA GLU A 146 28.75 -10.85 -0.48
C GLU A 146 27.96 -11.68 0.54
N VAL A 147 27.89 -11.21 1.79
CA VAL A 147 27.13 -11.90 2.85
C VAL A 147 25.62 -11.80 2.59
N VAL A 148 25.15 -10.64 2.13
CA VAL A 148 23.75 -10.42 1.78
C VAL A 148 23.34 -11.29 0.59
N GLU A 149 24.16 -11.34 -0.45
CA GLU A 149 23.87 -12.16 -1.63
C GLU A 149 23.84 -13.66 -1.28
N GLN A 150 24.77 -14.14 -0.46
CA GLN A 150 24.75 -15.53 0.04
C GLN A 150 23.49 -15.84 0.86
N SER A 151 23.05 -14.91 1.70
CA SER A 151 21.82 -15.03 2.48
C SER A 151 20.58 -15.07 1.56
N ASN A 152 20.51 -14.16 0.60
CA ASN A 152 19.43 -14.07 -0.38
C ASN A 152 19.33 -15.35 -1.22
N GLN A 153 20.46 -15.88 -1.69
CA GLN A 153 20.52 -17.15 -2.43
C GLN A 153 20.11 -18.34 -1.58
N LYS A 154 20.53 -18.41 -0.31
CA LYS A 154 20.10 -19.47 0.60
C LYS A 154 18.58 -19.43 0.80
N TRP A 155 18.01 -18.24 1.02
CA TRP A 155 16.56 -18.07 1.14
C TRP A 155 15.84 -18.52 -0.14
N GLN A 156 16.29 -18.08 -1.31
CA GLN A 156 15.70 -18.49 -2.59
C GLN A 156 15.76 -20.01 -2.81
N ASN A 157 16.84 -20.67 -2.39
CA ASN A 157 17.04 -22.11 -2.56
C ASN A 157 16.48 -22.96 -1.41
N MET A 158 15.95 -22.36 -0.34
CA MET A 158 15.41 -23.07 0.82
C MET A 158 14.26 -23.99 0.40
N SER A 159 14.24 -25.25 0.88
CA SER A 159 13.15 -26.18 0.60
C SER A 159 11.89 -25.83 1.41
N PHE A 160 10.74 -26.37 1.01
CA PHE A 160 9.50 -26.17 1.74
C PHE A 160 9.58 -26.78 3.15
N GLU A 161 10.16 -27.96 3.26
CA GLU A 161 10.36 -28.67 4.54
C GLU A 161 11.27 -27.86 5.48
N THR A 162 12.35 -27.30 4.95
CA THR A 162 13.29 -26.45 5.72
C THR A 162 12.59 -25.18 6.21
N TYR A 163 11.73 -24.59 5.38
CA TYR A 163 10.95 -23.40 5.76
C TYR A 163 9.91 -23.71 6.85
N GLN A 164 9.19 -24.83 6.73
CA GLN A 164 8.28 -25.28 7.79
C GLN A 164 9.03 -25.52 9.11
N GLU A 165 10.21 -26.11 9.05
CA GLU A 165 11.06 -26.29 10.22
C GLU A 165 11.51 -24.95 10.83
N LEU A 166 11.82 -23.97 9.99
CA LEU A 166 12.18 -22.61 10.42
C LEU A 166 11.01 -21.91 11.12
N GLU A 167 9.80 -21.93 10.54
CA GLU A 167 8.60 -21.35 11.15
C GLU A 167 8.23 -22.05 12.47
N GLN A 168 8.31 -23.38 12.50
CA GLN A 168 8.05 -24.13 13.72
C GLN A 168 9.06 -23.79 14.81
N THR A 169 10.35 -23.74 14.47
CA THR A 169 11.42 -23.40 15.42
C THR A 169 11.24 -21.98 15.96
N GLU A 170 10.85 -21.02 15.12
CA GLU A 170 10.53 -19.66 15.55
C GLU A 170 9.33 -19.62 16.51
N ASN A 171 8.25 -20.32 16.18
CA ASN A 171 7.07 -20.37 17.03
C ASN A 171 7.40 -20.97 18.40
N GLU A 172 8.15 -22.08 18.44
CA GLU A 172 8.61 -22.69 19.69
C GLU A 172 9.52 -21.76 20.49
N LEU A 173 10.41 -21.01 19.82
CA LEU A 173 11.25 -20.01 20.46
C LEU A 173 10.40 -18.92 21.12
N ILE A 174 9.44 -18.34 20.38
CA ILE A 174 8.57 -17.29 20.91
C ILE A 174 7.74 -17.79 22.09
N GLN A 175 7.20 -19.01 22.03
CA GLN A 175 6.45 -19.58 23.16
C GLN A 175 7.34 -19.86 24.36
N THR A 176 8.59 -20.28 24.15
CA THR A 176 9.57 -20.46 25.22
C THR A 176 9.90 -19.11 25.86
N LEU A 177 10.16 -18.08 25.07
CA LEU A 177 10.42 -16.72 25.56
C LEU A 177 9.24 -16.15 26.36
N LYS A 178 7.99 -16.42 25.95
CA LYS A 178 6.79 -16.06 26.74
C LYS A 178 6.83 -16.63 28.15
N GLN A 179 7.28 -17.88 28.30
CA GLN A 179 7.38 -18.52 29.60
C GLN A 179 8.56 -17.93 30.40
N VAL A 180 9.69 -17.68 29.74
CA VAL A 180 10.87 -17.06 30.36
C VAL A 180 10.54 -15.70 30.98
N VAL A 181 9.74 -14.86 30.31
CA VAL A 181 9.40 -13.52 30.82
C VAL A 181 8.31 -13.50 31.89
N GLN A 182 7.61 -14.63 32.11
CA GLN A 182 6.55 -14.73 33.13
C GLN A 182 7.11 -15.08 34.53
N GLU A 183 8.32 -15.60 34.60
CA GLU A 183 9.01 -15.95 35.83
C GLU A 183 10.20 -15.00 36.09
N PRO A 184 10.72 -14.90 37.33
CA PRO A 184 11.98 -14.22 37.57
C PRO A 184 13.08 -14.81 36.66
N PHE A 185 13.69 -13.95 35.85
CA PHE A 185 14.66 -14.40 34.84
C PHE A 185 15.88 -15.08 35.48
N ASP A 186 16.13 -16.32 35.05
CA ASP A 186 17.33 -17.09 35.37
C ASP A 186 17.93 -17.66 34.09
N VAL A 187 19.12 -17.17 33.72
CA VAL A 187 19.85 -17.57 32.52
C VAL A 187 20.28 -19.04 32.54
N THR A 188 20.37 -19.64 33.73
CA THR A 188 20.73 -21.05 33.93
C THR A 188 19.53 -21.99 33.89
N SER A 189 18.31 -21.46 33.80
CA SER A 189 17.08 -22.24 33.73
C SER A 189 17.01 -23.14 32.48
N SER A 190 16.23 -24.22 32.57
CA SER A 190 15.98 -25.10 31.43
C SER A 190 15.28 -24.38 30.27
N LEU A 191 14.41 -23.41 30.56
CA LEU A 191 13.74 -22.58 29.56
C LEU A 191 14.73 -21.65 28.84
N ALA A 192 15.63 -20.99 29.58
CA ALA A 192 16.68 -20.15 29.01
C ALA A 192 17.59 -20.96 28.06
N LYS A 193 18.04 -22.14 28.51
CA LYS A 193 18.84 -23.04 27.66
C LYS A 193 18.07 -23.51 26.42
N THR A 194 16.77 -23.78 26.55
CA THR A 194 15.91 -24.17 25.43
C THR A 194 15.76 -23.04 24.42
N ALA A 195 15.53 -21.80 24.88
CA ALA A 195 15.48 -20.61 24.03
C ALA A 195 16.79 -20.44 23.24
N PHE A 196 17.95 -20.63 23.87
CA PHE A 196 19.22 -20.60 23.17
C PHE A 196 19.32 -21.64 22.04
N GLN A 197 18.96 -22.91 22.32
CA GLN A 197 19.05 -23.97 21.32
C GLN A 197 18.09 -23.73 20.15
N LEU A 198 16.88 -23.25 20.43
CA LEU A 198 15.90 -22.91 19.40
C LEU A 198 16.39 -21.74 18.55
N HIS A 199 16.91 -20.67 19.14
CA HIS A 199 17.43 -19.54 18.39
C HIS A 199 18.67 -19.91 17.56
N LYS A 200 19.59 -20.71 18.12
CA LYS A 200 20.72 -21.28 17.38
C LYS A 200 20.26 -22.10 16.18
N LYS A 201 19.29 -23.00 16.38
CA LYS A 201 18.70 -23.81 15.30
C LYS A 201 18.09 -22.91 14.23
N TRP A 202 17.31 -21.91 14.64
CA TRP A 202 16.70 -20.95 13.71
C TRP A 202 17.76 -20.23 12.87
N LEU A 203 18.86 -19.76 13.47
CA LEU A 203 19.96 -19.12 12.73
C LEU A 203 20.66 -20.09 11.77
N GLN A 204 20.85 -21.35 12.13
CA GLN A 204 21.45 -22.35 11.23
C GLN A 204 20.57 -22.63 10.00
N LEU A 205 19.24 -22.55 10.18
CA LEU A 205 18.26 -22.68 9.09
C LEU A 205 18.22 -21.41 8.23
N ALA A 206 18.21 -20.22 8.86
CA ALA A 206 17.98 -18.93 8.20
C ALA A 206 19.23 -18.32 7.58
N ALA A 207 20.37 -18.33 8.27
CA ALA A 207 21.58 -17.61 7.88
C ALA A 207 22.52 -18.49 7.02
N PRO A 208 23.30 -17.90 6.09
CA PRO A 208 24.21 -18.65 5.23
C PRO A 208 25.32 -19.39 6.01
N PHE A 209 25.68 -18.87 7.18
CA PHE A 209 26.64 -19.48 8.11
C PHE A 209 26.21 -19.26 9.57
N TYR A 210 26.85 -19.98 10.48
CA TYR A 210 26.70 -19.80 11.92
C TYR A 210 28.07 -19.80 12.60
N SER A 211 28.29 -18.83 13.49
CA SER A 211 29.38 -18.82 14.46
C SER A 211 28.88 -18.27 15.80
N ALA A 212 29.59 -18.55 16.89
CA ALA A 212 29.25 -17.99 18.20
C ALA A 212 29.37 -16.46 18.21
N ASP A 213 30.41 -15.91 17.58
CA ASP A 213 30.59 -14.45 17.41
C ASP A 213 29.42 -13.81 16.65
N TYR A 214 28.95 -14.46 15.58
CA TYR A 214 27.80 -13.99 14.81
C TYR A 214 26.54 -13.98 15.67
N HIS A 215 26.31 -15.05 16.41
CA HIS A 215 25.15 -15.18 17.30
C HIS A 215 25.16 -14.09 18.39
N ARG A 216 26.31 -13.86 19.05
CA ARG A 216 26.49 -12.78 20.05
C ARG A 216 26.24 -11.40 19.44
N SER A 217 26.79 -11.14 18.26
CA SER A 217 26.62 -9.86 17.57
C SER A 217 25.15 -9.55 17.25
N LEU A 218 24.38 -10.56 16.83
CA LEU A 218 22.94 -10.43 16.64
C LEU A 218 22.20 -10.18 17.97
N GLY A 219 22.57 -10.89 19.03
CA GLY A 219 22.00 -10.67 20.37
C GLY A 219 22.17 -9.23 20.84
N GLU A 220 23.36 -8.65 20.67
CA GLU A 220 23.60 -7.22 20.95
C GLU A 220 22.72 -6.31 20.10
N MET A 221 22.59 -6.57 18.81
CA MET A 221 21.75 -5.77 17.92
C MET A 221 20.28 -5.74 18.38
N TYR A 222 19.74 -6.85 18.88
CA TYR A 222 18.32 -6.94 19.28
C TYR A 222 17.90 -5.94 20.37
N ILE A 223 18.85 -5.49 21.21
CA ILE A 223 18.60 -4.49 22.26
C ILE A 223 19.03 -3.07 21.86
N HIS A 224 19.80 -2.91 20.79
CA HIS A 224 20.27 -1.61 20.29
C HIS A 224 19.40 -1.06 19.15
N ASP A 225 18.61 -1.90 18.50
CA ASP A 225 17.65 -1.51 17.45
C ASP A 225 16.21 -1.79 17.91
N ALA A 226 15.44 -0.71 18.04
CA ALA A 226 14.06 -0.74 18.52
C ALA A 226 13.15 -1.67 17.68
N ARG A 227 13.42 -1.85 16.37
CA ARG A 227 12.62 -2.73 15.51
C ARG A 227 12.69 -4.18 15.98
N PHE A 228 13.88 -4.64 16.36
CA PHE A 228 14.09 -6.00 16.86
C PHE A 228 13.63 -6.14 18.30
N THR A 229 13.83 -5.11 19.13
CA THR A 229 13.26 -5.10 20.48
C THR A 229 11.74 -5.25 20.43
N ASP A 230 11.06 -4.44 19.63
CA ASP A 230 9.61 -4.47 19.44
C ASP A 230 9.13 -5.82 18.91
N TYR A 231 9.88 -6.44 17.98
CA TYR A 231 9.53 -7.74 17.43
C TYR A 231 9.36 -8.82 18.51
N TYR A 232 10.37 -8.98 19.37
CA TYR A 232 10.32 -9.99 20.44
C TYR A 232 9.38 -9.57 21.56
N ASP A 233 9.38 -8.30 21.96
CA ASP A 233 8.58 -7.82 23.09
C ASP A 233 7.06 -7.86 22.78
N GLN A 234 6.65 -7.54 21.55
CA GLN A 234 5.25 -7.66 21.15
C GLN A 234 4.80 -9.13 21.06
N LYS A 235 5.68 -10.01 20.58
CA LYS A 235 5.34 -11.42 20.39
C LYS A 235 5.40 -12.23 21.67
N ALA A 236 6.38 -11.98 22.54
CA ALA A 236 6.66 -12.79 23.71
C ALA A 236 6.42 -12.09 25.06
N GLY A 237 6.26 -10.77 25.07
CA GLY A 237 6.07 -9.97 26.28
C GLY A 237 7.25 -9.05 26.56
N GLN A 238 7.02 -7.98 27.31
CA GLN A 238 8.03 -6.95 27.58
C GLN A 238 9.30 -7.54 28.20
N GLY A 239 10.46 -7.16 27.66
CA GLY A 239 11.77 -7.63 28.12
C GLY A 239 12.23 -8.95 27.49
N ALA A 240 11.46 -9.52 26.56
CA ALA A 240 11.82 -10.75 25.87
C ALA A 240 13.11 -10.59 25.04
N ALA A 241 13.28 -9.45 24.37
CA ALA A 241 14.51 -9.17 23.61
C ALA A 241 15.75 -9.17 24.53
N SER A 242 15.66 -8.52 25.68
CA SER A 242 16.75 -8.47 26.67
C SER A 242 17.04 -9.85 27.28
N CYS A 243 16.01 -10.64 27.58
CA CYS A 243 16.18 -12.01 28.04
C CYS A 243 16.91 -12.87 26.99
N LEU A 244 16.50 -12.77 25.72
CA LEU A 244 17.13 -13.50 24.64
C LEU A 244 18.59 -13.09 24.46
N GLN A 245 18.92 -11.80 24.48
CA GLN A 245 20.30 -11.31 24.43
C GLN A 245 21.15 -11.89 25.57
N ALA A 246 20.65 -11.87 26.81
CA ALA A 246 21.38 -12.40 27.96
C ALA A 246 21.60 -13.92 27.87
N VAL A 247 20.60 -14.65 27.36
CA VAL A 247 20.69 -16.08 27.07
C VAL A 247 21.76 -16.37 26.02
N ILE A 248 21.78 -15.60 24.92
CA ILE A 248 22.78 -15.74 23.86
C ILE A 248 24.17 -15.46 24.39
N ALA A 249 24.36 -14.36 25.12
CA ALA A 249 25.64 -13.97 25.70
C ALA A 249 26.21 -15.04 26.66
N HIS A 250 25.35 -15.80 27.33
CA HIS A 250 25.76 -16.86 28.25
C HIS A 250 26.13 -18.18 27.57
N TYR A 251 25.42 -18.58 26.50
CA TYR A 251 25.56 -19.93 25.91
C TYR A 251 26.25 -19.97 24.53
N ALA A 252 26.36 -18.85 23.83
CA ALA A 252 27.17 -18.79 22.62
C ALA A 252 28.62 -18.68 23.07
N ASP A 253 29.34 -19.81 23.09
CA ASP A 253 30.80 -19.90 23.27
C ASP A 253 31.52 -20.07 21.93
#